data_AF-A0A7G2K2Z9-F1
#
_entry.id   AF-A0A7G2K2Z9-F1
#
_cell.length_a   1.000
_cell.length_b   1.000
_cell.length_c   1.000
_cell.angle_alpha   90.00
_cell.angle_beta   90.00
_cell.angle_gamma   90.00
#
_symmetry.space_group_name_H-M   'P 1'
#
loop_
_entity.id
_entity.type
_entity.pdbx_description
1 polymer ?
#
loop_
_entity_poly.entity_id
_entity_poly.type
_entity_poly.pdbx_seq_one_letter_code
_entity_poly.pdbx_strand_id
1 'polypeptide(L)'
;LAANQALLSNVPLHEQPQIQNAINSLKQAWLNLQRTKIRSPIDGYVARRNVQVGQAVSVGGALMAVVSNEQMWLEANFKETQLTNMRIGQPVKIHFDLYGKNKEFDGVINGIEMGTGNAFSLLPSQNATGNWIKVVQRVPVRI
;
A
#
# COMPACT_ATOMS: atom_id res chain seq x y z
N LEU A 1 -35.08 -11.95 43.05
CA LEU A 1 -36.11 -11.80 41.99
C LEU A 1 -36.89 -10.49 42.14
N ALA A 2 -37.44 -10.16 43.32
CA ALA A 2 -38.19 -8.91 43.54
C ALA A 2 -37.38 -7.61 43.35
N ALA A 3 -36.09 -7.58 43.71
CA ALA A 3 -35.24 -6.39 43.54
C ALA A 3 -34.99 -6.03 42.05
N ASN A 4 -34.88 -7.02 41.16
CA ASN A 4 -34.76 -6.79 39.72
C ASN A 4 -36.08 -6.30 39.11
N GLN A 5 -37.24 -6.74 39.62
CA GLN A 5 -38.55 -6.29 39.16
C GLN A 5 -38.83 -4.82 39.51
N ALA A 6 -38.35 -4.33 40.67
CA ALA A 6 -38.52 -2.94 41.10
C ALA A 6 -37.69 -1.93 40.29
N LEU A 7 -36.52 -2.35 39.76
CA LEU A 7 -35.68 -1.51 38.89
C LEU A 7 -36.18 -1.44 37.45
N LEU A 8 -36.90 -2.47 36.97
CA LEU A 8 -37.37 -2.57 35.59
C LEU A 8 -38.74 -1.92 35.34
N SER A 9 -39.49 -1.59 36.39
CA SER A 9 -40.88 -1.11 36.29
C SER A 9 -40.99 0.38 35.96
N ASN A 10 -39.93 1.17 36.14
CA ASN A 10 -39.94 2.62 35.90
C ASN A 10 -38.92 3.07 34.82
N VAL A 11 -38.29 2.11 34.15
CA VAL A 11 -37.31 2.34 33.09
C VAL A 11 -37.95 1.89 31.77
N PRO A 12 -37.97 2.72 30.72
CA PRO A 12 -38.48 2.34 29.41
C PRO A 12 -37.88 1.01 28.95
N LEU A 13 -38.67 0.14 28.31
CA LEU A 13 -38.22 -1.20 27.89
C LEU A 13 -36.86 -1.16 27.15
N HIS A 14 -36.64 -0.13 26.31
CA HIS A 14 -35.41 0.02 25.55
C HIS A 14 -34.18 0.36 26.40
N GLU A 15 -34.33 0.94 27.59
CA GLU A 15 -33.22 1.32 28.48
C GLU A 15 -32.83 0.19 29.45
N GLN A 16 -33.60 -0.90 29.48
CA GLN A 16 -33.29 -2.04 30.34
C GLN A 16 -31.96 -2.69 29.90
N PRO A 17 -31.02 -2.96 30.84
CA PRO A 17 -29.69 -3.46 30.50
C PRO A 17 -29.72 -4.76 29.69
N GLN A 18 -30.69 -5.65 29.94
CA GLN A 18 -30.84 -6.91 29.20
C GLN A 18 -31.20 -6.67 27.72
N ILE A 19 -32.07 -5.70 27.46
CA ILE A 19 -32.50 -5.34 26.10
C ILE A 19 -31.36 -4.61 25.38
N GLN A 20 -30.64 -3.70 26.05
CA GLN A 20 -29.45 -3.06 25.48
C GLN A 20 -28.36 -4.07 25.11
N ASN A 21 -28.11 -5.06 25.97
CA ASN A 21 -27.18 -6.14 25.68
C ASN A 21 -27.61 -6.95 24.45
N ALA A 22 -28.89 -7.33 24.37
CA ALA A 22 -29.44 -8.05 23.21
C ALA A 22 -29.33 -7.24 21.91
N ILE A 23 -29.61 -5.92 21.97
CA ILE A 23 -29.44 -5.00 20.84
C ILE A 23 -27.98 -4.95 20.40
N ASN A 24 -27.04 -4.86 21.33
CA ASN A 24 -25.62 -4.83 21.02
C ASN A 24 -25.13 -6.15 20.42
N SER A 25 -25.59 -7.29 20.94
CA SER A 25 -25.30 -8.61 20.35
C SER A 25 -25.84 -8.72 18.91
N LEU A 26 -27.05 -8.22 18.65
CA LEU A 26 -27.62 -8.19 17.30
C LEU A 26 -26.78 -7.32 16.35
N LYS A 27 -26.39 -6.11 16.79
CA LYS A 27 -25.53 -5.20 16.02
C LYS A 27 -24.18 -5.84 15.70
N GLN A 28 -23.57 -6.51 16.67
CA GLN A 28 -22.30 -7.22 16.47
C GLN A 28 -22.44 -8.37 15.47
N ALA A 29 -23.50 -9.19 15.59
CA ALA A 29 -23.77 -10.26 14.63
C ALA A 29 -23.98 -9.71 13.22
N TRP A 30 -24.71 -8.61 13.09
CA TRP A 30 -24.92 -7.93 11.81
C TRP A 30 -23.61 -7.40 11.21
N LEU A 31 -22.77 -6.74 12.00
CA LEU A 31 -21.44 -6.28 11.57
C LEU A 31 -20.55 -7.44 11.13
N ASN A 32 -20.57 -8.55 11.86
CA ASN A 32 -19.80 -9.75 11.50
C ASN A 32 -20.27 -10.33 10.17
N LEU A 33 -21.59 -10.37 9.92
CA LEU A 33 -22.14 -10.79 8.63
C LEU A 33 -21.68 -9.87 7.50
N GLN A 34 -21.69 -8.55 7.68
CA GLN A 34 -21.21 -7.61 6.67
C GLN A 34 -19.72 -7.80 6.38
N ARG A 35 -18.90 -8.06 7.42
CA ARG A 35 -17.45 -8.29 7.30
C ARG A 35 -17.07 -9.59 6.58
N THR A 36 -18.02 -10.49 6.34
CA THR A 36 -17.77 -11.69 5.50
C THR A 36 -17.57 -11.33 4.02
N LYS A 37 -18.09 -10.17 3.58
CA LYS A 37 -17.95 -9.69 2.20
C LYS A 37 -16.81 -8.68 2.13
N ILE A 38 -15.61 -9.18 1.82
CA ILE A 38 -14.41 -8.35 1.67
C ILE A 38 -14.45 -7.65 0.30
N ARG A 39 -14.50 -6.32 0.31
CA ARG A 39 -14.50 -5.47 -0.88
C ARG A 39 -13.15 -4.77 -1.01
N SER A 40 -12.76 -4.45 -2.24
CA SER A 40 -11.58 -3.61 -2.47
C SER A 40 -11.87 -2.18 -1.99
N PRO A 41 -10.94 -1.54 -1.26
CA PRO A 41 -11.09 -0.13 -0.86
C PRO A 41 -10.78 0.85 -2.00
N ILE A 42 -10.09 0.39 -3.05
CA ILE A 42 -9.66 1.19 -4.20
C ILE A 42 -9.95 0.45 -5.50
N ASP A 43 -10.10 1.20 -6.58
CA ASP A 43 -10.12 0.65 -7.93
C ASP A 43 -8.70 0.27 -8.37
N GLY A 44 -8.57 -0.89 -9.00
CA GLY A 44 -7.26 -1.42 -9.34
C GLY A 44 -7.26 -2.88 -9.79
N TYR A 45 -6.07 -3.44 -9.92
CA TYR A 45 -5.85 -4.81 -10.34
C TYR A 45 -5.34 -5.67 -9.18
N VAL A 46 -5.77 -6.93 -9.14
CA VAL A 46 -5.25 -7.91 -8.16
C VAL A 46 -3.86 -8.35 -8.63
N ALA A 47 -2.82 -7.83 -7.97
CA ALA A 47 -1.43 -8.19 -8.29
C ALA A 47 -1.02 -9.54 -7.67
N ARG A 48 -1.58 -9.88 -6.50
CA ARG A 48 -1.31 -11.14 -5.83
C ARG A 48 -2.54 -11.66 -5.13
N ARG A 49 -2.79 -12.97 -5.25
CA ARG A 49 -3.83 -13.70 -4.54
C ARG A 49 -3.18 -14.80 -3.70
N ASN A 50 -3.36 -14.73 -2.39
CA ASN A 50 -2.77 -15.67 -1.43
C ASN A 50 -3.76 -16.72 -0.91
N VAL A 51 -5.00 -16.73 -1.42
CA VAL A 51 -6.07 -17.60 -0.91
C VAL A 51 -6.79 -18.35 -2.01
N GLN A 52 -7.14 -19.60 -1.72
CA GLN A 52 -7.94 -20.47 -2.57
C GLN A 52 -9.38 -20.58 -2.05
N VAL A 53 -10.32 -20.88 -2.95
CA VAL A 53 -11.68 -21.28 -2.55
C VAL A 53 -11.60 -22.53 -1.66
N GLY A 54 -12.32 -22.54 -0.55
CA GLY A 54 -12.32 -23.63 0.43
C GLY A 54 -11.26 -23.48 1.54
N GLN A 55 -10.35 -22.53 1.44
CA GLN A 55 -9.36 -22.25 2.48
C GLN A 55 -9.99 -21.47 3.65
N ALA A 56 -9.76 -21.94 4.88
CA ALA A 56 -10.10 -21.18 6.08
C ALA A 56 -9.11 -20.01 6.25
N VAL A 57 -9.63 -18.82 6.57
CA VAL A 57 -8.83 -17.59 6.70
C VAL A 57 -9.04 -16.98 8.08
N SER A 58 -7.97 -16.42 8.65
CA SER A 58 -7.99 -15.77 9.96
C SER A 58 -8.09 -14.25 9.83
N VAL A 59 -8.64 -13.61 10.85
CA VAL A 59 -8.68 -12.14 10.93
C VAL A 59 -7.26 -11.57 10.88
N GLY A 60 -7.07 -10.53 10.07
CA GLY A 60 -5.76 -9.90 9.85
C GLY A 60 -4.87 -10.59 8.82
N GLY A 61 -5.26 -11.75 8.28
CA GLY A 61 -4.53 -12.41 7.20
C GLY A 61 -4.60 -11.64 5.89
N ALA A 62 -3.47 -11.45 5.23
CA ALA A 62 -3.40 -10.80 3.91
C ALA A 62 -3.87 -11.74 2.80
N LEU A 63 -5.11 -11.54 2.33
CA LEU A 63 -5.74 -12.42 1.33
C LEU A 63 -5.34 -12.07 -0.11
N MET A 64 -5.32 -10.77 -0.43
CA MET A 64 -5.07 -10.25 -1.77
C MET A 64 -4.32 -8.92 -1.68
N ALA A 65 -3.45 -8.67 -2.66
CA ALA A 65 -2.84 -7.37 -2.88
C ALA A 65 -3.47 -6.73 -4.12
N VAL A 66 -4.04 -5.53 -3.95
CA VAL A 66 -4.61 -4.72 -5.03
C VAL A 66 -3.67 -3.55 -5.31
N VAL A 67 -3.37 -3.33 -6.58
CA VAL A 67 -2.56 -2.20 -7.06
C VAL A 67 -3.48 -1.20 -7.73
N SER A 68 -3.42 0.06 -7.30
CA SER A 68 -4.23 1.16 -7.86
C SER A 68 -3.85 1.43 -9.32
N ASN A 69 -4.84 1.86 -10.12
CA ASN A 69 -4.63 2.30 -11.50
C ASN A 69 -4.37 3.82 -11.62
N GLU A 70 -4.60 4.61 -10.56
CA GLU A 70 -4.63 6.07 -10.66
C GLU A 70 -3.26 6.73 -10.55
N GLN A 71 -2.28 6.04 -9.95
CA GLN A 71 -0.94 6.58 -9.71
C GLN A 71 0.11 5.57 -10.14
N MET A 72 0.30 5.46 -11.45
CA MET A 72 1.43 4.75 -12.02
C MET A 72 2.59 5.73 -12.20
N TRP A 73 3.77 5.35 -11.72
CA TRP A 73 5.02 6.07 -11.98
C TRP A 73 6.05 5.08 -12.49
N LEU A 74 7.04 5.58 -13.22
CA LEU A 74 8.20 4.82 -13.63
C LEU A 74 9.39 5.21 -12.78
N GLU A 75 10.10 4.21 -12.26
CA GLU A 75 11.39 4.42 -11.61
C GLU A 75 12.51 3.99 -12.55
N ALA A 76 13.34 4.95 -12.94
CA ALA A 76 14.45 4.74 -13.86
C ALA A 76 15.79 5.00 -13.15
N ASN A 77 16.66 3.98 -13.12
CA ASN A 77 17.93 4.03 -12.40
C ASN A 77 19.07 4.51 -13.32
N PHE A 78 19.42 5.80 -13.22
CA PHE A 78 20.46 6.44 -14.02
C PHE A 78 21.80 6.48 -13.29
N LYS A 79 22.91 6.44 -14.04
CA LYS A 79 24.23 6.71 -13.45
C LYS A 79 24.29 8.17 -13.01
N GLU A 80 24.96 8.46 -11.91
CA GLU A 80 25.16 9.84 -11.42
C GLU A 80 25.70 10.78 -12.51
N THR A 81 26.63 10.29 -13.34
CA THR A 81 27.21 11.06 -14.46
C THR A 81 26.20 11.43 -15.56
N GLN A 82 25.07 10.72 -15.63
CA GLN A 82 24.00 10.96 -16.60
C GLN A 82 22.97 12.00 -16.10
N LEU A 83 23.00 12.35 -14.82
CA LEU A 83 22.05 13.32 -14.23
C LEU A 83 22.41 14.77 -14.50
N THR A 84 23.63 15.07 -14.97
CA THR A 84 24.18 16.43 -15.11
C THR A 84 23.21 17.41 -15.78
N ASN A 85 22.51 16.94 -16.82
CA ASN A 85 21.58 17.74 -17.62
C ASN A 85 20.10 17.44 -17.34
N MET A 86 19.78 16.53 -16.42
CA MET A 86 18.40 16.18 -16.08
C MET A 86 17.82 17.22 -15.11
N ARG A 87 16.57 17.62 -15.33
CA ARG A 87 15.85 18.57 -14.48
C ARG A 87 14.44 18.07 -14.17
N ILE A 88 13.97 18.37 -12.96
CA ILE A 88 12.57 18.13 -12.58
C ILE A 88 11.67 18.98 -13.48
N GLY A 89 10.56 18.41 -13.95
CA GLY A 89 9.65 19.02 -14.91
C GLY A 89 10.03 18.82 -16.38
N GLN A 90 11.16 18.18 -16.68
CA GLN A 90 11.56 17.92 -18.06
C GLN A 90 10.67 16.83 -18.70
N PRO A 91 10.16 17.05 -19.93
CA PRO A 91 9.40 16.04 -20.65
C PRO A 91 10.32 14.91 -21.11
N VAL A 92 9.83 13.68 -21.04
CA VAL A 92 10.54 12.47 -21.44
C VAL A 92 9.65 11.56 -22.27
N LYS A 93 10.28 10.83 -23.19
CA LYS A 93 9.63 9.79 -23.98
C LYS A 93 10.00 8.43 -23.43
N ILE A 94 9.00 7.62 -23.13
CA ILE A 94 9.13 6.28 -22.57
C ILE A 94 8.74 5.27 -23.65
N HIS A 95 9.57 4.25 -23.82
CA HIS A 95 9.30 3.11 -24.67
C HIS A 95 9.29 1.85 -23.80
N PHE A 96 8.24 1.04 -23.92
CA PHE A 96 8.15 -0.25 -23.25
C PHE A 96 8.35 -1.36 -24.27
N ASP A 97 9.26 -2.30 -23.97
CA ASP A 97 9.53 -3.45 -24.83
C ASP A 97 8.27 -4.29 -25.10
N LEU A 98 7.34 -4.33 -24.13
CA LEU A 98 6.07 -5.04 -24.24
C LEU A 98 5.19 -4.54 -25.42
N TYR A 99 5.22 -3.23 -25.71
CA TYR A 99 4.41 -2.63 -26.77
C TYR A 99 5.20 -2.42 -28.06
N GLY A 100 6.45 -2.88 -28.10
CA GLY A 100 7.36 -2.67 -29.22
C GLY A 100 7.73 -1.19 -29.44
N LYS A 101 8.51 -0.94 -30.49
CA LYS A 101 9.04 0.41 -30.79
C LYS A 101 7.99 1.42 -31.28
N ASN A 102 6.79 0.95 -31.64
CA ASN A 102 5.78 1.79 -32.29
C ASN A 102 4.92 2.59 -31.30
N LYS A 103 5.05 2.34 -29.99
CA LYS A 103 4.25 3.04 -28.98
C LYS A 103 5.16 3.86 -28.07
N GLU A 104 5.04 5.18 -28.17
CA GLU A 104 5.70 6.15 -27.30
C GLU A 104 4.72 6.59 -26.22
N PHE A 105 5.21 6.74 -25.00
CA PHE A 105 4.46 7.32 -23.89
C PHE A 105 5.16 8.58 -23.44
N ASP A 106 4.41 9.66 -23.29
CA ASP A 106 4.93 10.91 -22.75
C ASP A 106 4.89 10.86 -21.22
N GLY A 107 5.97 11.31 -20.59
CA GLY A 107 6.10 11.46 -19.14
C GLY A 107 6.83 12.74 -18.78
N VAL A 108 6.87 13.04 -17.48
CA VAL A 108 7.57 14.22 -16.96
C VAL A 108 8.40 13.79 -15.77
N ILE A 109 9.64 14.24 -15.67
CA ILE A 109 10.46 13.96 -14.49
C ILE A 109 9.81 14.61 -13.27
N ASN A 110 9.21 13.81 -12.39
CA ASN A 110 8.53 14.28 -11.20
C ASN A 110 9.52 14.49 -10.04
N GLY A 111 10.56 13.66 -9.95
CA GLY A 111 11.58 13.79 -8.92
C GLY A 111 12.86 13.03 -9.21
N ILE A 112 13.97 13.55 -8.70
CA ILE A 112 15.27 12.88 -8.68
C ILE A 112 15.59 12.66 -7.21
N GLU A 113 15.71 11.42 -6.75
CA GLU A 113 16.08 11.18 -5.35
C GLU A 113 17.50 11.69 -5.11
N MET A 114 17.66 12.56 -4.12
CA MET A 114 18.96 13.19 -3.81
C MET A 114 19.85 12.33 -2.89
N GLY A 115 19.46 11.08 -2.62
CA GLY A 115 20.17 10.17 -1.73
C GLY A 115 20.52 8.87 -2.43
N THR A 116 21.80 8.65 -2.73
CA THR A 116 22.27 7.29 -3.00
C THR A 116 22.30 6.52 -1.68
N GLY A 117 21.89 5.25 -1.67
CA GLY A 117 21.78 4.43 -0.44
C GLY A 117 23.06 4.33 0.40
N ASN A 118 24.23 4.67 -0.16
CA ASN A 118 25.50 4.74 0.55
C ASN A 118 25.70 6.02 1.39
N ALA A 119 24.96 7.10 1.14
CA ALA A 119 25.08 8.36 1.89
C ALA A 119 24.42 8.31 3.27
N PHE A 120 23.53 7.34 3.52
CA PHE A 120 22.79 7.14 4.77
C PHE A 120 23.19 5.86 5.53
N SER A 121 24.23 5.14 5.08
CA SER A 121 24.71 3.95 5.78
C SER A 121 25.54 4.34 7.01
N LEU A 122 25.17 3.79 8.18
CA LEU A 122 25.95 3.89 9.44
C LEU A 122 27.40 3.39 9.29
N LEU A 123 27.66 2.56 8.28
CA LEU A 123 28.99 2.12 7.86
C LEU A 123 29.09 2.30 6.33
N PRO A 124 29.74 3.37 5.83
CA PRO A 124 30.00 3.50 4.40
C PRO A 124 30.88 2.33 3.94
N SER A 125 30.69 1.83 2.71
CA SER A 125 31.58 0.83 2.14
C SER A 125 32.99 1.43 2.04
N GLN A 126 33.88 1.09 2.96
CA GLN A 126 35.30 1.37 2.81
C GLN A 126 35.85 0.40 1.78
N ASN A 127 36.01 0.87 0.54
CA ASN A 127 36.91 0.22 -0.41
C ASN A 127 38.36 0.55 0.01
N ALA A 128 38.78 0.05 1.16
CA ALA A 128 40.12 0.23 1.74
C ALA A 128 41.05 -0.93 1.36
N THR A 129 41.00 -1.35 0.10
CA THR A 129 41.93 -2.33 -0.48
C THR A 129 42.26 -1.96 -1.92
N GLY A 130 43.16 -0.98 -2.09
CA GLY A 130 44.09 -0.87 -3.22
C GLY A 130 43.56 -0.83 -4.67
N ASN A 131 42.26 -0.83 -4.91
CA ASN A 131 41.67 -0.77 -6.24
C ASN A 131 41.07 0.62 -6.47
N TRP A 132 41.79 1.46 -7.24
CA TRP A 132 41.37 2.81 -7.67
C TRP A 132 40.25 2.81 -8.73
N ILE A 133 39.32 1.86 -8.67
CA ILE A 133 38.20 1.81 -9.61
C ILE A 133 37.01 2.53 -8.96
N LYS A 134 36.74 3.75 -9.41
CA LYS A 134 35.53 4.49 -9.02
C LYS A 134 34.30 3.75 -9.54
N VAL A 135 33.53 3.15 -8.63
CA VAL A 135 32.23 2.55 -8.96
C VAL A 135 31.19 3.67 -9.07
N VAL A 136 30.55 3.78 -10.23
CA VAL A 136 29.51 4.80 -10.46
C VAL A 136 28.22 4.37 -9.75
N GLN A 137 27.69 5.24 -8.89
CA GLN A 137 26.43 5.01 -8.21
C GLN A 137 25.25 5.29 -9.15
N ARG A 138 24.15 4.53 -8.94
CA ARG A 138 22.89 4.75 -9.65
C ARG A 138 21.93 5.51 -8.76
N VAL A 139 21.22 6.45 -9.35
CA VAL A 139 20.21 7.28 -8.70
C VAL A 139 18.87 6.98 -9.35
N PRO A 140 17.84 6.65 -8.55
CA PRO A 140 16.49 6.47 -9.07
C PRO A 140 15.88 7.83 -9.42
N VAL A 141 15.33 7.90 -10.62
CA VAL A 141 14.57 9.04 -11.14
C VAL A 141 13.13 8.60 -11.31
N ARG A 142 12.21 9.35 -10.70
CA ARG A 142 10.78 9.14 -10.84
C ARG A 142 10.24 9.97 -12.00
N ILE A 143 9.59 9.27 -12.93
CA ILE A 143 8.86 9.83 -14.07
C ILE A 143 7.38 9.57 -13.85
#